data_AF-A0A7J8BDZ3-F1
#
_entry.id   AF-A0A7J8BDZ3-F1
#
_cell.length_a   1.000
_cell.length_b   1.000
_cell.length_c   1.000
_cell.angle_alpha   90.00
_cell.angle_beta   90.00
_cell.angle_gamma   90.00
#
_symmetry.space_group_name_H-M   'P 1'
#
loop_
_entity.id
_entity.type
_entity.pdbx_description
1 polymer ?
#
loop_
_entity_poly.entity_id
_entity_poly.type
_entity_poly.pdbx_seq_one_letter_code
_entity_poly.pdbx_strand_id
1 'polypeptide(L)'
;MSCYSEFPFPEDYPNYIPNSLLLEYLGMYANWFDLLKCIQFKTEVCSVTKRPDFTVTGQWEVVTLREGKQESTIFDAVMVCTGFLTDPHLPLDSFPGINTFKAQYFHSQQYKHPDIFKDKRVLVIGLGNSGTDIAVEASHVAKKVPFFF
;
A
#
# COMPACT_ATOMS: atom_id res chain seq x y z
N MET A 1 20.62 1.22 -5.04
CA MET A 1 20.65 1.23 -3.55
C MET A 1 19.39 0.64 -2.90
N SER A 2 18.30 0.40 -3.64
CA SER A 2 17.04 -0.19 -3.12
C SER A 2 16.68 -1.53 -3.78
N CYS A 3 17.66 -2.24 -4.35
CA CYS A 3 17.47 -3.57 -4.91
C CYS A 3 17.73 -4.66 -3.85
N TYR A 4 17.38 -5.91 -4.17
CA TYR A 4 17.81 -7.07 -3.38
C TYR A 4 19.32 -7.25 -3.58
N SER A 5 20.03 -7.75 -2.55
CA SER A 5 21.50 -7.80 -2.55
C SER A 5 22.08 -8.61 -3.71
N GLU A 6 21.44 -9.73 -4.04
CA GLU A 6 21.87 -10.66 -5.10
C GLU A 6 21.17 -10.43 -6.45
N PHE A 7 20.36 -9.37 -6.56
CA PHE A 7 19.54 -9.12 -7.75
C PHE A 7 19.48 -7.61 -8.03
N PRO A 8 20.49 -7.04 -8.71
CA PRO A 8 20.51 -5.62 -9.03
C PRO A 8 19.39 -5.25 -10.02
N PHE A 9 19.05 -3.95 -10.07
CA PHE A 9 18.20 -3.44 -11.15
C PHE A 9 18.88 -3.59 -12.51
N PRO A 10 18.12 -3.74 -13.60
CA PRO A 10 18.66 -3.70 -14.96
C PRO A 10 19.47 -2.43 -15.26
N GLU A 11 20.49 -2.54 -16.11
CA GLU A 11 21.41 -1.42 -16.41
C GLU A 11 20.72 -0.25 -17.12
N ASP A 12 19.64 -0.51 -17.84
CA ASP A 12 18.84 0.48 -18.58
C ASP A 12 17.77 1.16 -17.72
N TYR A 13 17.59 0.75 -16.46
CA TYR A 13 16.65 1.40 -15.55
C TYR A 13 17.16 2.77 -15.09
N PRO A 14 16.27 3.77 -14.93
CA PRO A 14 16.65 5.05 -14.37
C PRO A 14 17.04 4.92 -12.90
N ASN A 15 17.87 5.86 -12.41
CA ASN A 15 18.28 5.88 -11.00
C ASN A 15 17.11 5.98 -10.01
N TYR A 16 16.04 6.68 -10.39
CA TYR A 16 14.77 6.74 -9.67
C TYR A 16 13.69 6.09 -10.51
N ILE A 17 13.19 4.97 -10.01
CA ILE A 17 12.39 4.02 -10.79
C ILE A 17 10.90 4.34 -10.61
N PRO A 18 10.13 4.56 -11.69
CA PRO A 18 8.68 4.67 -11.64
C PRO A 18 8.03 3.39 -11.09
N ASN A 19 6.82 3.50 -10.55
CA ASN A 19 6.11 2.36 -9.95
C ASN A 19 5.95 1.15 -10.90
N SER A 20 5.76 1.39 -12.20
CA SER A 20 5.58 0.35 -13.21
C SER A 20 6.84 -0.50 -13.38
N LEU A 21 8.00 0.14 -13.50
CA LEU A 21 9.29 -0.53 -13.63
C LEU A 21 9.70 -1.23 -12.32
N LEU A 22 9.33 -0.67 -11.17
CA LEU A 22 9.55 -1.34 -9.88
C LEU A 22 8.73 -2.63 -9.77
N LEU A 23 7.45 -2.61 -10.20
CA LEU A 23 6.61 -3.81 -10.25
C LEU A 23 7.18 -4.85 -11.21
N GLU A 24 7.66 -4.42 -12.38
CA GLU A 24 8.34 -5.30 -13.33
C GLU A 24 9.56 -5.97 -12.70
N TYR A 25 10.43 -5.21 -12.03
CA TYR A 25 11.59 -5.74 -11.31
C TYR A 25 11.20 -6.76 -10.23
N LEU A 26 10.13 -6.52 -9.46
CA LEU A 26 9.64 -7.49 -8.48
C LEU A 26 9.11 -8.76 -9.15
N GLY A 27 8.47 -8.64 -10.32
CA GLY A 27 8.07 -9.77 -11.15
C GLY A 27 9.27 -10.58 -11.66
N MET A 28 10.32 -9.89 -12.12
CA MET A 28 11.58 -10.53 -12.52
C MET A 28 12.21 -11.30 -11.36
N TYR A 29 12.27 -10.70 -10.18
CA TYR A 29 12.81 -11.33 -8.97
C TYR A 29 12.00 -12.58 -8.60
N ALA A 30 10.66 -12.49 -8.56
CA ALA A 30 9.80 -13.62 -8.24
C ALA A 30 9.93 -14.77 -9.24
N ASN A 31 10.11 -14.47 -10.52
CA ASN A 31 10.33 -15.48 -11.55
C ASN A 31 11.74 -16.11 -11.48
N TRP A 32 12.78 -15.29 -11.31
CA TRP A 32 14.17 -15.73 -11.27
C TRP A 32 14.42 -16.74 -10.14
N PHE A 33 13.86 -16.49 -8.96
CA PHE A 33 13.99 -17.37 -7.79
C PHE A 33 12.84 -18.39 -7.67
N ASP A 34 11.99 -18.52 -8.70
CA ASP A 34 10.88 -19.48 -8.75
C ASP A 34 9.96 -19.40 -7.51
N LEU A 35 9.64 -18.18 -7.08
CA LEU A 35 8.85 -17.91 -5.87
C LEU A 35 7.35 -18.01 -6.11
N LEU A 36 6.90 -17.84 -7.36
CA LEU A 36 5.48 -17.81 -7.72
C LEU A 36 4.76 -19.12 -7.35
N LYS A 37 5.47 -20.26 -7.37
CA LYS A 37 4.90 -21.56 -6.97
C LYS A 37 4.50 -21.64 -5.50
N CYS A 38 5.05 -20.77 -4.65
CA CYS A 38 4.78 -20.72 -3.22
C CYS A 38 3.64 -19.76 -2.86
N ILE A 39 3.06 -19.06 -3.84
CA ILE A 39 2.09 -17.98 -3.61
C ILE A 39 0.69 -18.44 -3.99
N GLN A 40 -0.24 -18.31 -3.04
CA GLN A 40 -1.67 -18.49 -3.30
C GLN A 40 -2.36 -17.12 -3.38
N PHE A 41 -2.60 -16.64 -4.60
CA PHE A 41 -3.33 -15.39 -4.81
C PHE A 41 -4.81 -15.53 -4.43
N LYS A 42 -5.49 -14.38 -4.23
CA LYS A 42 -6.92 -14.31 -3.86
C LYS A 42 -7.29 -15.13 -2.62
N THR A 43 -6.35 -15.22 -1.68
CA THR A 43 -6.47 -15.98 -0.44
C THR A 43 -6.21 -15.01 0.70
N GLU A 44 -7.27 -14.59 1.38
CA GLU A 44 -7.17 -13.69 2.52
C GLU A 44 -6.80 -14.49 3.77
N VAL A 45 -5.82 -14.04 4.55
CA VAL A 45 -5.53 -14.61 5.87
C VAL A 45 -6.43 -13.92 6.89
N CYS A 46 -7.45 -14.62 7.37
CA CYS A 46 -8.45 -14.08 8.29
C CYS A 46 -7.98 -14.11 9.75
N SER A 47 -7.24 -15.15 10.15
CA SER A 47 -6.67 -15.25 11.48
C SER A 47 -5.42 -16.12 11.53
N VAL A 48 -4.57 -15.82 12.51
CA VAL A 48 -3.39 -16.60 12.86
C VAL A 48 -3.41 -16.79 14.38
N THR A 49 -3.61 -18.02 14.83
CA THR A 49 -3.80 -18.36 16.25
C THR A 49 -2.80 -19.42 16.68
N LYS A 50 -2.27 -19.30 17.90
CA LYS A 50 -1.45 -20.35 18.50
C LYS A 50 -2.30 -21.61 18.66
N ARG A 51 -1.74 -22.76 18.31
CA ARG A 51 -2.35 -24.05 18.61
C ARG A 51 -2.50 -24.27 20.13
N PRO A 52 -3.46 -25.09 20.58
CA PRO A 52 -3.60 -25.42 22.01
C PRO A 52 -2.33 -26.00 22.64
N ASP A 53 -1.57 -26.77 21.86
CA ASP A 53 -0.31 -27.43 22.22
C ASP A 53 0.94 -26.62 21.83
N PHE A 54 0.80 -25.32 21.56
CA PHE A 54 1.88 -24.43 21.10
C PHE A 54 3.11 -24.44 22.00
N THR A 55 2.95 -24.59 23.32
CA THR A 55 4.09 -24.61 24.26
C THR A 55 5.03 -25.80 24.02
N VAL A 56 4.53 -26.86 23.37
CA VAL A 56 5.30 -28.04 22.98
C VAL A 56 5.66 -28.00 21.50
N THR A 57 4.73 -27.61 20.63
CA THR A 57 4.90 -27.71 19.17
C THR A 57 5.39 -26.44 18.48
N GLY A 58 5.09 -25.26 19.05
CA GLY A 58 5.34 -23.97 18.41
C GLY A 58 4.45 -23.66 17.19
N GLN A 59 3.44 -24.50 16.91
CA GLN A 59 2.67 -24.45 15.67
C GLN A 59 1.51 -23.46 15.70
N TRP A 60 1.22 -22.88 14.54
CA TRP A 60 0.13 -21.93 14.34
C TRP A 60 -0.98 -22.55 13.52
N GLU A 61 -2.21 -22.23 13.87
CA GLU A 61 -3.36 -22.42 13.01
C GLU A 61 -3.57 -21.14 12.20
N VAL A 62 -3.65 -21.28 10.88
CA VAL A 62 -3.88 -20.18 9.94
C VAL A 62 -5.20 -20.43 9.23
N VAL A 63 -6.15 -19.51 9.42
CA VAL A 63 -7.45 -19.55 8.74
C VAL A 63 -7.40 -18.62 7.53
N THR A 64 -7.73 -19.17 6.37
CA THR A 64 -7.77 -18.44 5.10
C THR A 64 -9.15 -18.45 4.49
N LEU A 65 -9.50 -17.40 3.75
CA LEU A 65 -10.71 -17.29 2.95
C LEU A 65 -10.35 -17.19 1.47
N ARG A 66 -10.86 -18.13 0.68
CA ARG A 66 -10.69 -18.15 -0.78
C ARG A 66 -12.01 -18.51 -1.43
N GLU A 67 -12.45 -17.67 -2.38
CA GLU A 67 -13.70 -17.88 -3.13
C GLU A 67 -14.93 -18.14 -2.23
N GLY A 68 -14.98 -17.46 -1.07
CA GLY A 68 -16.07 -17.61 -0.09
C GLY A 68 -15.95 -18.85 0.82
N LYS A 69 -14.92 -19.68 0.65
CA LYS A 69 -14.67 -20.86 1.46
C LYS A 69 -13.54 -20.60 2.46
N GLN A 70 -13.80 -20.93 3.73
CA GLN A 70 -12.77 -20.90 4.77
C GLN A 70 -12.04 -22.25 4.84
N GLU A 71 -10.71 -22.18 4.99
CA GLU A 71 -9.84 -23.33 5.18
C GLU A 71 -8.87 -23.04 6.34
N SER A 72 -8.70 -24.01 7.24
CA SER A 72 -7.73 -23.97 8.33
C SER A 72 -6.56 -24.89 8.00
N THR A 73 -5.33 -24.38 8.15
CA THR A 73 -4.09 -25.13 7.93
C THR A 73 -3.11 -24.88 9.08
N ILE A 74 -2.38 -25.92 9.48
CA ILE A 74 -1.36 -25.85 10.55
C ILE A 74 0.01 -25.59 9.92
N PHE A 75 0.75 -24.62 10.47
CA PHE A 75 2.11 -24.29 10.06
C PHE A 75 3.06 -24.28 11.25
N ASP A 76 4.31 -24.68 11.03
CA ASP A 76 5.34 -24.67 12.07
C ASP A 76 5.83 -23.26 12.44
N ALA A 77 5.71 -22.32 11.51
CA ALA A 77 6.07 -20.93 11.69
C ALA A 77 5.23 -20.02 10.79
N VAL A 78 5.13 -18.74 11.16
CA VAL A 78 4.43 -17.71 10.39
C VAL A 78 5.31 -16.47 10.26
N MET A 79 5.44 -15.97 9.03
CA MET A 79 6.08 -14.68 8.73
C MET A 79 5.01 -13.71 8.25
N VAL A 80 4.87 -12.56 8.92
CA VAL A 80 3.87 -11.55 8.59
C VAL A 80 4.49 -10.45 7.74
N CYS A 81 3.96 -10.25 6.53
CA CYS A 81 4.48 -9.33 5.52
C CYS A 81 3.41 -8.37 4.97
N THR A 82 2.43 -7.95 5.80
CA THR A 82 1.28 -7.14 5.38
C THR A 82 1.60 -5.67 5.11
N GLY A 83 2.75 -5.18 5.58
CA GLY A 83 3.08 -3.75 5.53
C GLY A 83 2.20 -2.90 6.44
N PHE A 84 2.24 -1.57 6.27
CA PHE A 84 1.57 -0.61 7.17
C PHE A 84 0.94 0.61 6.47
N LEU A 85 1.12 0.77 5.15
CA LEU A 85 0.64 1.94 4.40
C LEU A 85 -0.76 1.72 3.75
N THR A 86 -1.54 0.79 4.31
CA THR A 86 -2.85 0.37 3.78
C THR A 86 -4.04 0.99 4.50
N ASP A 87 -3.91 1.35 5.77
CA ASP A 87 -5.01 1.97 6.53
C ASP A 87 -4.81 3.49 6.57
N PRO A 88 -5.76 4.30 6.03
CA PRO A 88 -5.60 5.74 5.99
C PRO A 88 -5.79 6.35 7.38
N HIS A 89 -4.93 7.30 7.75
CA HIS A 89 -5.11 8.10 8.96
C HIS A 89 -5.80 9.43 8.59
N LEU A 90 -7.10 9.52 8.91
CA LEU A 90 -7.93 10.70 8.60
C LEU A 90 -8.59 11.25 9.88
N PRO A 91 -7.89 12.11 10.65
CA PRO A 91 -8.38 12.60 11.95
C PRO A 91 -9.37 13.76 11.78
N LEU A 92 -10.62 13.45 11.38
CA LEU A 92 -11.65 14.46 11.09
C LEU A 92 -11.96 15.38 12.28
N ASP A 93 -11.82 14.88 13.52
CA ASP A 93 -12.01 15.67 14.74
C ASP A 93 -11.01 16.82 14.90
N SER A 94 -9.84 16.73 14.23
CA SER A 94 -8.84 17.80 14.20
C SER A 94 -9.18 18.94 13.23
N PHE A 95 -10.29 18.82 12.47
CA PHE A 95 -10.72 19.82 11.49
C PHE A 95 -12.12 20.34 11.82
N PRO A 96 -12.25 21.31 12.78
CA PRO A 96 -13.52 21.90 13.13
C PRO A 96 -14.27 22.44 11.90
N GLY A 97 -15.53 22.02 11.73
CA GLY A 97 -16.36 22.44 10.61
C GLY A 97 -16.22 21.61 9.33
N ILE A 98 -15.40 20.56 9.30
CA ILE A 98 -15.28 19.69 8.11
C ILE A 98 -16.62 19.09 7.67
N ASN A 99 -17.52 18.80 8.62
CA ASN A 99 -18.85 18.24 8.34
C ASN A 99 -19.78 19.23 7.60
N THR A 100 -19.51 20.53 7.64
CA THR A 100 -20.30 21.54 6.90
C THR A 100 -19.66 21.91 5.56
N PHE A 101 -18.47 21.36 5.27
CA PHE A 101 -17.78 21.56 4.00
C PHE A 101 -18.56 20.88 2.87
N LYS A 102 -19.01 21.68 1.90
CA LYS A 102 -19.89 21.22 0.80
C LYS A 102 -19.13 20.66 -0.40
N ALA A 103 -17.82 20.85 -0.46
CA ALA A 103 -16.98 20.35 -1.54
C ALA A 103 -16.41 18.97 -1.17
N GLN A 104 -15.88 18.29 -2.19
CA GLN A 104 -15.23 17.00 -2.00
C GLN A 104 -13.94 17.14 -1.18
N TYR A 105 -13.68 16.15 -0.33
CA TYR A 105 -12.39 15.93 0.32
C TYR A 105 -12.14 14.42 0.41
N PHE A 106 -10.88 14.01 0.47
CA PHE A 106 -10.48 12.59 0.53
C PHE A 106 -9.05 12.48 1.07
N HIS A 107 -8.68 11.30 1.57
CA HIS A 107 -7.31 11.00 1.99
C HIS A 107 -6.42 10.70 0.77
N SER A 108 -5.11 10.95 0.86
CA SER A 108 -4.15 10.75 -0.26
C SER A 108 -4.21 9.34 -0.88
N GLN A 109 -4.55 8.33 -0.09
CA GLN A 109 -4.78 6.96 -0.56
C GLN A 109 -5.80 6.85 -1.71
N GLN A 110 -6.83 7.70 -1.71
CA GLN A 110 -7.89 7.69 -2.71
C GLN A 110 -7.48 8.42 -4.01
N TYR A 111 -6.38 9.17 -3.98
CA TYR A 111 -5.86 9.86 -5.16
C TYR A 111 -5.32 8.88 -6.20
N LYS A 112 -5.59 9.15 -7.49
CA LYS A 112 -5.10 8.35 -8.63
C LYS A 112 -4.65 9.19 -9.82
N HIS A 113 -5.40 10.23 -10.17
CA HIS A 113 -5.13 11.05 -11.35
C HIS A 113 -5.42 12.53 -11.07
N PRO A 114 -4.64 13.46 -11.64
CA PRO A 114 -4.77 14.88 -11.38
C PRO A 114 -6.00 15.52 -12.04
N ASP A 115 -6.66 14.86 -13.00
CA ASP A 115 -7.80 15.39 -13.75
C ASP A 115 -8.94 15.91 -12.85
N ILE A 116 -9.11 15.30 -11.68
CA ILE A 116 -10.10 15.70 -10.67
C ILE A 116 -9.87 17.13 -10.14
N PHE A 117 -8.68 17.69 -10.35
CA PHE A 117 -8.28 19.02 -9.90
C PHE A 117 -8.40 20.10 -10.97
N LYS A 118 -8.74 19.74 -12.21
CA LYS A 118 -8.80 20.68 -13.34
C LYS A 118 -9.67 21.90 -13.03
N ASP A 119 -9.09 23.09 -13.16
CA ASP A 119 -9.70 24.40 -12.89
C ASP A 119 -10.26 24.57 -11.44
N LYS A 120 -9.93 23.67 -10.52
CA LYS A 120 -10.37 23.71 -9.11
C LYS A 120 -9.40 24.53 -8.25
N ARG A 121 -9.87 24.88 -7.05
CA ARG A 121 -9.01 25.36 -5.95
C ARG A 121 -8.79 24.18 -5.01
N VAL A 122 -7.56 23.73 -4.87
CA VAL A 122 -7.21 22.50 -4.15
C VAL A 122 -6.40 22.84 -2.91
N LEU A 123 -6.86 22.41 -1.74
CA LEU A 123 -6.07 22.48 -0.51
C LEU A 123 -5.46 21.11 -0.24
N VAL A 124 -4.15 21.04 -0.09
CA VAL A 124 -3.45 19.84 0.39
C VAL A 124 -3.06 20.05 1.84
N ILE A 125 -3.40 19.08 2.68
CA ILE A 125 -3.15 19.07 4.13
C ILE A 125 -2.08 18.03 4.43
N GLY A 126 -0.98 18.45 5.05
CA GLY A 126 0.14 17.61 5.45
C GLY A 126 1.33 17.63 4.49
N LEU A 127 2.53 17.83 5.04
CA LEU A 127 3.82 17.96 4.31
C LEU A 127 4.59 16.62 4.24
N GLY A 128 3.88 15.49 4.15
CA GLY A 128 4.50 14.20 3.82
C GLY A 128 4.80 14.09 2.33
N ASN A 129 5.67 13.16 1.93
CA ASN A 129 6.05 12.95 0.51
C ASN A 129 4.84 12.88 -0.42
N SER A 130 3.80 12.11 -0.07
CA SER A 130 2.56 12.04 -0.85
C SER A 130 1.86 13.40 -0.98
N GLY A 131 1.80 14.18 0.11
CA GLY A 131 1.17 15.50 0.08
C GLY A 131 1.90 16.44 -0.85
N THR A 132 3.24 16.50 -0.72
CA THR A 132 4.09 17.32 -1.58
C THR A 132 3.94 16.94 -3.06
N ASP A 133 4.06 15.66 -3.39
CA ASP A 133 3.94 15.18 -4.77
C ASP A 133 2.55 15.48 -5.36
N ILE A 134 1.48 15.24 -4.60
CA ILE A 134 0.10 15.52 -5.04
C ILE A 134 -0.12 17.01 -5.26
N ALA A 135 0.40 17.88 -4.39
CA ALA A 135 0.26 19.32 -4.56
C ALA A 135 0.99 19.84 -5.78
N VAL A 136 2.21 19.34 -6.02
CA VAL A 136 2.99 19.67 -7.22
C VAL A 136 2.24 19.20 -8.46
N GLU A 137 1.75 17.96 -8.49
CA GLU A 137 1.00 17.43 -9.63
C GLU A 137 -0.32 18.19 -9.88
N ALA A 138 -1.06 18.50 -8.81
CA ALA A 138 -2.26 19.32 -8.90
C ALA A 138 -1.99 20.71 -9.47
N SER A 139 -0.82 21.30 -9.20
CA SER A 139 -0.46 22.65 -9.67
C SER A 139 -0.39 22.76 -11.20
N HIS A 140 -0.21 21.65 -11.92
CA HIS A 140 -0.19 21.63 -13.37
C HIS A 140 -1.57 21.84 -14.02
N VAL A 141 -2.66 21.56 -13.29
CA VAL A 141 -4.03 21.57 -13.84
C VAL A 141 -5.04 22.39 -13.03
N ALA A 142 -4.75 22.64 -11.75
CA ALA A 142 -5.62 23.38 -10.85
C ALA A 142 -5.47 24.89 -11.03
N LYS A 143 -6.54 25.63 -10.70
CA LYS A 143 -6.53 27.11 -10.71
C LYS A 143 -5.66 27.68 -9.58
N LYS A 144 -5.60 27.01 -8.43
CA LYS A 144 -4.77 27.40 -7.28
C LYS A 144 -4.57 26.21 -6.33
N VAL A 145 -3.35 26.04 -5.82
CA VAL A 145 -3.00 25.00 -4.84
C VAL A 145 -2.34 25.61 -3.60
N PRO A 146 -3.12 26.06 -2.59
CA PRO A 146 -2.57 26.29 -1.25
C PRO A 146 -2.12 24.98 -0.59
N PHE A 147 -1.01 25.07 0.14
CA PHE A 147 -0.45 23.99 0.94
C PHE A 147 -0.53 24.37 2.42
N PHE A 148 -1.03 23.46 3.26
CA PHE A 148 -1.19 23.70 4.70
C PHE A 148 -0.48 22.61 5.50
N PHE A 149 0.35 23.03 6.46
CA PHE A 149 1.15 22.20 7.35
C PHE A 149 0.73 22.40 8.81
#